data_AF-A0A199P0D5-F1
#
_entry.id   AF-A0A199P0D5-F1
#
_cell.length_a   1.000
_cell.length_b   1.000
_cell.length_c   1.000
_cell.angle_alpha   90.00
_cell.angle_beta   90.00
_cell.angle_gamma   90.00
#
_symmetry.space_group_name_H-M   'P 1'
#
loop_
_entity.id
_entity.type
_entity.pdbx_description
1 polymer ?
#
loop_
_entity_poly.entity_id
_entity_poly.type
_entity_poly.pdbx_seq_one_letter_code
_entity_poly.pdbx_strand_id
1 'polypeptide(L)'
;MTSTHRLPLSEKIGYSLGDLAANLIFQTLITFLAFFYTDIYRIPAGTAATLISVVGLFGALVFTPLVGILADRTRTRWGKFRPWILWTALPFGAISLLAFSTPALSEQGKVVYAFVTYTLLVLIYVANNLPYSALSGVLTGSMEQRNSLSAYRFFAVTIAQFVIQVLLLPLVLILGNGDKAQGFQRTMALFAVVGTLCFLITFLTTRERVLPIAAQRSSVRKDLGDLVRNKPWLVMLALTILVFVNLAMKGGMYVYYFKYYLDAAALTRFLDQAGFNGFIAGINGLLASAGLTALHWPQDAPTSAFSVFSAGGILAMIVGIACSKRLADRYGKRNVFGAALLVSTLFLLAFAVYPPQAIGLVFGSYVLHGFFYGITIPLLWAMIADVADYSEWKNHRRATAIIFSAMLCGLKVGLSVGGALVAGLLAFYGYDAALPQQSAAVTGGIRLAVSVYCAIPFLLGVALLFLYEIDKALESRIEHELDARRLQAAALGN
;
A
#
# COMPACT_ATOMS: atom_id res chain seq x y z
N MET A 1 -39.50 -7.01 5.93
CA MET A 1 -39.26 -7.24 4.48
C MET A 1 -38.10 -6.34 4.04
N THR A 2 -36.86 -6.84 4.11
CA THR A 2 -35.67 -6.09 3.70
C THR A 2 -35.56 -6.13 2.18
N SER A 3 -35.97 -5.06 1.50
CA SER A 3 -35.64 -4.89 0.08
C SER A 3 -34.11 -4.93 -0.04
N THR A 4 -33.59 -5.94 -0.73
CA THR A 4 -32.18 -6.04 -1.12
C THR A 4 -31.89 -4.96 -2.15
N HIS A 5 -31.75 -3.71 -1.70
CA HIS A 5 -31.46 -2.58 -2.55
C HIS A 5 -30.07 -2.78 -3.17
N ARG A 6 -30.03 -3.16 -4.45
CA ARG A 6 -28.78 -3.26 -5.22
C ARG A 6 -28.18 -1.85 -5.32
N LEU A 7 -26.88 -1.74 -5.07
CA LEU A 7 -26.21 -0.45 -5.21
C LEU A 7 -26.07 -0.13 -6.71
N PRO A 8 -26.45 1.08 -7.15
CA PRO A 8 -26.27 1.48 -8.53
C PRO A 8 -24.78 1.51 -8.89
N LEU A 9 -24.47 1.27 -10.16
CA LEU A 9 -23.09 1.25 -10.66
C LEU A 9 -22.36 2.58 -10.36
N SER A 10 -23.06 3.71 -10.48
CA SER A 10 -22.54 5.04 -10.16
C SER A 10 -22.07 5.17 -8.71
N GLU A 11 -22.77 4.56 -7.76
CA GLU A 11 -22.37 4.57 -6.34
C GLU A 11 -21.19 3.63 -6.07
N LYS A 12 -21.07 2.51 -6.80
CA LYS A 12 -19.90 1.61 -6.70
C LYS A 12 -18.64 2.26 -7.24
N ILE A 13 -18.74 2.89 -8.42
CA ILE A 13 -17.63 3.65 -9.04
C ILE A 13 -17.28 4.83 -8.15
N GLY A 14 -18.28 5.62 -7.76
CA GLY A 14 -18.10 6.78 -6.89
C GLY A 14 -17.46 6.45 -5.56
N TYR A 15 -17.88 5.36 -4.89
CA TYR A 15 -17.21 4.84 -3.71
C TYR A 15 -15.74 4.53 -4.00
N SER A 16 -15.42 3.84 -5.09
CA SER A 16 -14.06 3.39 -5.38
C SER A 16 -13.09 4.53 -5.76
N LEU A 17 -13.61 5.66 -6.28
CA LEU A 17 -12.81 6.85 -6.55
C LEU A 17 -12.20 7.47 -5.28
N GLY A 18 -12.84 7.32 -4.12
CA GLY A 18 -12.28 7.76 -2.84
C GLY A 18 -11.00 6.99 -2.49
N ASP A 19 -10.95 5.69 -2.77
CA ASP A 19 -9.75 4.89 -2.54
C ASP A 19 -8.66 5.23 -3.55
N LEU A 20 -9.02 5.44 -4.82
CA LEU A 20 -8.09 5.92 -5.84
C LEU A 20 -7.38 7.20 -5.37
N ALA A 21 -8.15 8.20 -4.93
CA ALA A 21 -7.65 9.48 -4.45
C ALA A 21 -6.69 9.33 -3.26
N ALA A 22 -7.08 8.54 -2.25
CA ALA A 22 -6.25 8.30 -1.08
C ALA A 22 -4.95 7.58 -1.44
N ASN A 23 -5.00 6.62 -2.38
CA ASN A 23 -3.86 5.81 -2.77
C ASN A 23 -2.85 6.56 -3.65
N LEU A 24 -3.27 7.54 -4.46
CA LEU A 24 -2.34 8.37 -5.23
C LEU A 24 -1.32 9.07 -4.32
N ILE A 25 -1.76 9.57 -3.16
CA ILE A 25 -0.87 10.24 -2.21
C ILE A 25 -0.17 9.22 -1.31
N PHE A 26 -0.90 8.25 -0.77
CA PHE A 26 -0.34 7.28 0.17
C PHE A 26 0.77 6.43 -0.42
N GLN A 27 0.59 5.93 -1.65
CA GLN A 27 1.64 5.15 -2.29
C GLN A 27 2.86 6.00 -2.65
N THR A 28 2.66 7.29 -2.93
CA THR A 28 3.77 8.23 -3.12
C THR A 28 4.58 8.38 -1.83
N LEU A 29 3.92 8.45 -0.67
CA LEU A 29 4.60 8.48 0.63
C LEU A 29 5.42 7.21 0.89
N ILE A 30 4.88 6.04 0.55
CA ILE A 30 5.58 4.78 0.77
C ILE A 30 6.79 4.64 -0.16
N THR A 31 6.64 5.04 -1.42
CA THR A 31 7.61 4.71 -2.49
C THR A 31 8.66 5.80 -2.66
N PHE A 32 8.29 7.08 -2.52
CA PHE A 32 9.14 8.19 -2.92
C PHE A 32 9.47 9.17 -1.80
N LEU A 33 8.91 9.06 -0.60
CA LEU A 33 9.15 10.04 0.47
C LEU A 33 10.62 10.11 0.91
N ALA A 34 11.26 8.95 1.09
CA ALA A 34 12.68 8.88 1.41
C ALA A 34 13.52 9.57 0.31
N PHE A 35 13.27 9.22 -0.96
CA PHE A 35 13.92 9.83 -2.12
C PHE A 35 13.67 11.33 -2.20
N PHE A 36 12.44 11.78 -1.96
CA PHE A 36 12.10 13.19 -1.97
C PHE A 36 12.85 13.96 -0.87
N TYR A 37 12.89 13.45 0.36
CA TYR A 37 13.61 14.12 1.44
C TYR A 37 15.12 14.10 1.24
N THR A 38 15.71 13.00 0.80
CA THR A 38 17.17 12.91 0.65
C THR A 38 17.67 13.59 -0.63
N ASP A 39 17.09 13.28 -1.78
CA ASP A 39 17.65 13.65 -3.08
C ASP A 39 17.13 15.00 -3.58
N ILE A 40 15.88 15.33 -3.24
CA ILE A 40 15.22 16.53 -3.76
C ILE A 40 15.32 17.64 -2.73
N TYR A 41 14.81 17.42 -1.53
CA TYR A 41 14.81 18.45 -0.49
C TYR A 41 16.16 18.60 0.24
N ARG A 42 17.04 17.61 0.09
CA ARG A 42 18.40 17.58 0.66
C ARG A 42 18.43 17.60 2.18
N ILE A 43 17.56 16.80 2.80
CA ILE A 43 17.62 16.49 4.23
C ILE A 43 18.57 15.28 4.42
N PRO A 44 19.50 15.33 5.39
CA PRO A 44 20.37 14.19 5.69
C PRO A 44 19.57 12.91 5.94
N ALA A 45 20.03 11.78 5.40
CA ALA A 45 19.29 10.53 5.44
C ALA A 45 18.93 10.07 6.87
N GLY A 46 19.82 10.28 7.85
CA GLY A 46 19.55 9.93 9.25
C GLY A 46 18.42 10.77 9.87
N THR A 47 18.37 12.05 9.54
CA THR A 47 17.29 12.95 9.99
C THR A 47 15.98 12.59 9.29
N ALA A 48 16.02 12.31 7.98
CA ALA A 48 14.84 11.85 7.25
C ALA A 48 14.29 10.53 7.81
N ALA A 49 15.15 9.59 8.21
CA ALA A 49 14.75 8.32 8.83
C ALA A 49 14.00 8.54 10.16
N THR A 50 14.55 9.39 11.02
CA THR A 50 13.94 9.76 12.30
C THR A 50 12.58 10.41 12.08
N LEU A 51 12.49 11.35 11.14
CA LEU A 51 11.26 12.05 10.79
C LEU A 51 10.18 11.09 10.26
N ILE A 52 10.53 10.22 9.31
CA ILE A 52 9.60 9.24 8.74
C ILE A 52 9.10 8.28 9.83
N SER A 53 9.99 7.80 10.68
CA SER A 53 9.67 6.88 11.78
C SER A 53 8.71 7.50 12.80
N VAL A 54 9.08 8.67 13.33
CA VAL A 54 8.33 9.34 14.40
C VAL A 54 6.93 9.69 13.90
N VAL A 55 6.83 10.35 12.75
CA VAL A 55 5.53 10.78 12.22
C VAL A 55 4.68 9.59 11.78
N GLY A 56 5.27 8.57 11.17
CA GLY A 56 4.57 7.35 10.79
C GLY A 56 3.97 6.61 12.00
N LEU A 57 4.76 6.43 13.07
CA LEU A 57 4.32 5.82 14.32
C LEU A 57 3.24 6.64 15.01
N PHE A 58 3.37 7.98 15.04
CA PHE A 58 2.30 8.86 15.54
C PHE A 58 1.01 8.68 14.72
N GLY A 59 1.11 8.57 13.40
CA GLY A 59 -0.03 8.27 12.53
C GLY A 59 -0.73 6.95 12.86
N ALA A 60 0.04 5.90 13.08
CA ALA A 60 -0.47 4.57 13.40
C ALA A 60 -1.06 4.49 14.81
N LEU A 61 -0.31 4.95 15.83
CA LEU A 61 -0.62 4.71 17.24
C LEU A 61 -1.49 5.80 17.89
N VAL A 62 -1.44 7.03 17.37
CA VAL A 62 -2.16 8.18 17.96
C VAL A 62 -3.29 8.64 17.05
N PHE A 63 -2.99 9.00 15.81
CA PHE A 63 -4.01 9.59 14.92
C PHE A 63 -5.10 8.58 14.54
N THR A 64 -4.74 7.32 14.30
CA THR A 64 -5.72 6.30 13.88
C THR A 64 -6.78 6.02 14.95
N PRO A 65 -6.44 5.72 16.23
CA PRO A 65 -7.45 5.57 17.27
C PRO A 65 -8.25 6.86 17.53
N LEU A 66 -7.59 8.01 17.54
CA LEU A 66 -8.23 9.31 17.80
C LEU A 66 -9.29 9.63 16.76
N VAL A 67 -8.95 9.56 15.48
CA VAL A 67 -9.90 9.78 14.38
C VAL A 67 -11.00 8.72 14.40
N GLY A 68 -10.68 7.46 14.71
CA GLY A 68 -11.68 6.40 14.83
C GLY A 68 -12.78 6.76 15.84
N ILE A 69 -12.39 7.21 17.05
CA ILE A 69 -13.33 7.64 18.09
C ILE A 69 -14.13 8.88 17.67
N LEU A 70 -13.47 9.87 17.05
CA LEU A 70 -14.13 11.10 16.60
C LEU A 70 -15.15 10.84 15.48
N ALA A 71 -14.75 10.06 14.47
CA ALA A 71 -15.64 9.60 13.42
C ALA A 71 -16.79 8.80 14.01
N ASP A 72 -16.53 8.00 15.05
CA ASP A 72 -17.55 7.20 15.69
C ASP A 72 -18.65 8.01 16.39
N ARG A 73 -18.28 9.16 16.94
CA ARG A 73 -19.18 10.08 17.65
C ARG A 73 -19.81 11.13 16.74
N THR A 74 -19.40 11.22 15.48
CA THR A 74 -19.89 12.22 14.54
C THR A 74 -21.37 11.98 14.22
N ARG A 75 -22.21 12.99 14.44
CA ARG A 75 -23.63 12.98 14.08
C ARG A 75 -23.94 14.23 13.27
N THR A 76 -24.26 14.06 11.99
CA THR A 76 -24.60 15.18 11.12
C THR A 76 -25.77 14.82 10.20
N ARG A 77 -26.35 15.83 9.55
CA ARG A 77 -27.39 15.64 8.52
C ARG A 77 -26.94 14.81 7.31
N TRP A 78 -25.63 14.71 7.06
CA TRP A 78 -25.08 13.97 5.92
C TRP A 78 -24.66 12.54 6.27
N GLY A 79 -24.87 12.13 7.52
CA GLY A 79 -24.42 10.86 8.08
C GLY A 79 -23.24 11.03 9.03
N LYS A 80 -22.57 9.92 9.30
CA LYS A 80 -21.49 9.79 10.27
C LYS A 80 -20.12 9.89 9.61
N PHE A 81 -19.91 9.22 8.48
CA PHE A 81 -18.61 9.10 7.81
C PHE A 81 -18.47 10.00 6.59
N ARG A 82 -19.55 10.25 5.84
CA ARG A 82 -19.54 11.13 4.65
C ARG A 82 -19.03 12.55 4.91
N PRO A 83 -19.37 13.23 6.03
CA PRO A 83 -18.84 14.56 6.32
C PRO A 83 -17.31 14.60 6.35
N TRP A 84 -16.66 13.55 6.86
CA TRP A 84 -15.21 13.48 6.92
C TRP A 84 -14.60 13.50 5.52
N ILE A 85 -15.17 12.75 4.57
CA ILE A 85 -14.71 12.74 3.18
C ILE A 85 -14.83 14.15 2.57
N LEU A 86 -15.97 14.81 2.75
CA LEU A 86 -16.19 16.16 2.21
C LEU A 86 -15.23 17.19 2.80
N TRP A 87 -15.18 17.29 4.12
CA TRP A 87 -14.43 18.34 4.81
C TRP A 87 -12.91 18.14 4.74
N THR A 88 -12.45 16.91 4.57
CA THR A 88 -11.03 16.63 4.39
C THR A 88 -10.58 16.66 2.93
N ALA A 89 -11.48 16.65 1.93
CA ALA A 89 -11.11 16.60 0.52
C ALA A 89 -10.15 17.73 0.10
N LEU A 90 -10.51 18.98 0.37
CA LEU A 90 -9.69 20.14 0.01
C LEU A 90 -8.43 20.27 0.88
N PRO A 91 -8.50 20.16 2.23
CA PRO A 91 -7.30 20.15 3.06
C PRO A 91 -6.31 19.04 2.69
N PHE A 92 -6.80 17.86 2.32
CA PHE A 92 -5.95 16.74 1.89
C PHE A 92 -5.12 17.10 0.66
N GLY A 93 -5.77 17.67 -0.37
CA GLY A 93 -5.08 18.17 -1.55
C GLY A 93 -4.06 19.26 -1.21
N ALA A 94 -4.46 20.29 -0.48
CA ALA A 94 -3.58 21.41 -0.11
C ALA A 94 -2.37 20.98 0.72
N ILE A 95 -2.58 20.15 1.75
CA ILE A 95 -1.49 19.66 2.61
C ILE A 95 -0.57 18.71 1.84
N SER A 96 -1.10 17.90 0.92
CA SER A 96 -0.27 17.05 0.07
C SER A 96 0.68 17.86 -0.82
N LEU A 97 0.23 19.01 -1.33
CA LEU A 97 1.08 19.93 -2.09
C LEU A 97 2.18 20.53 -1.20
N LEU A 98 1.83 20.96 0.01
CA LEU A 98 2.79 21.51 0.97
C LEU A 98 3.87 20.48 1.37
N ALA A 99 3.47 19.23 1.62
CA ALA A 99 4.41 18.18 2.01
C ALA A 99 5.45 17.82 0.93
N PHE A 100 5.13 18.09 -0.34
CA PHE A 100 6.02 17.88 -1.49
C PHE A 100 6.50 19.18 -2.12
N SER A 101 6.41 20.29 -1.40
CA SER A 101 7.01 21.57 -1.79
C SER A 101 8.40 21.72 -1.17
N THR A 102 9.29 22.44 -1.85
CA THR A 102 10.67 22.64 -1.42
C THR A 102 10.96 24.12 -1.15
N PRO A 103 10.39 24.73 -0.09
CA PRO A 103 10.68 26.12 0.23
C PRO A 103 12.16 26.29 0.57
N ALA A 104 12.75 27.39 0.12
CA ALA A 104 14.14 27.75 0.40
C ALA A 104 14.29 28.17 1.86
N LEU A 105 14.66 27.21 2.72
CA LEU A 105 14.87 27.40 4.16
C LEU A 105 16.29 26.96 4.54
N SER A 106 16.75 27.40 5.71
CA SER A 106 17.96 26.86 6.35
C SER A 106 17.84 25.35 6.59
N GLU A 107 18.95 24.65 6.81
CA GLU A 107 18.91 23.19 7.04
C GLU A 107 17.95 22.78 8.17
N GLN A 108 18.00 23.48 9.30
CA GLN A 108 17.05 23.26 10.40
C GLN A 108 15.61 23.62 9.98
N GLY A 109 15.43 24.70 9.22
CA GLY A 109 14.12 25.11 8.70
C GLY A 109 13.50 24.05 7.78
N LYS A 110 14.30 23.38 6.94
CA LYS A 110 13.83 22.27 6.10
C LYS A 110 13.32 21.10 6.93
N VAL A 111 14.04 20.73 7.98
CA VAL A 111 13.66 19.63 8.88
C VAL A 111 12.34 19.94 9.59
N VAL A 112 12.20 21.15 10.14
CA VAL A 112 10.97 21.59 10.80
C VAL A 112 9.80 21.62 9.80
N TYR A 113 10.02 22.17 8.61
CA TYR A 113 8.99 22.22 7.56
C TYR A 113 8.53 20.82 7.14
N ALA A 114 9.46 19.91 6.88
CA ALA A 114 9.16 18.52 6.53
C ALA A 114 8.41 17.82 7.68
N PHE A 115 8.81 18.04 8.94
CA PHE A 115 8.16 17.42 10.08
C PHE A 115 6.70 17.88 10.21
N VAL A 116 6.46 19.18 10.12
CA VAL A 116 5.12 19.77 10.24
C VAL A 116 4.23 19.32 9.07
N THR A 117 4.70 19.47 7.83
CA THR A 117 3.89 19.16 6.65
C THR A 117 3.59 17.67 6.53
N TYR A 118 4.56 16.80 6.84
CA TYR A 118 4.34 15.36 6.86
C TYR A 118 3.38 14.92 7.97
N THR A 119 3.51 15.50 9.18
CA THR A 119 2.59 15.20 10.29
C THR A 119 1.16 15.58 9.94
N LEU A 120 0.97 16.77 9.38
CA LEU A 120 -0.34 17.23 8.90
C LEU A 120 -0.87 16.31 7.80
N LEU A 121 -0.01 15.88 6.87
CA LEU A 121 -0.42 14.99 5.78
C LEU A 121 -0.87 13.62 6.30
N VAL A 122 -0.14 13.03 7.23
CA VAL A 122 -0.53 11.74 7.84
C VAL A 122 -1.81 11.89 8.64
N LEU A 123 -1.99 12.99 9.39
CA LEU A 123 -3.22 13.27 10.12
C LEU A 123 -4.43 13.40 9.19
N ILE A 124 -4.33 14.22 8.15
CA ILE A 124 -5.45 14.43 7.22
C ILE A 124 -5.74 13.18 6.39
N TYR A 125 -4.72 12.40 6.04
CA TYR A 125 -4.88 11.09 5.41
C TYR A 125 -5.68 10.15 6.29
N VAL A 126 -5.34 10.04 7.59
CA VAL A 126 -6.08 9.20 8.53
C VAL A 126 -7.51 9.71 8.71
N ALA A 127 -7.68 11.04 8.86
CA ALA A 127 -8.99 11.69 8.99
C ALA A 127 -9.91 11.43 7.79
N ASN A 128 -9.36 11.27 6.59
CA ASN A 128 -10.13 10.95 5.39
C ASN A 128 -10.34 9.42 5.23
N ASN A 129 -9.25 8.66 5.19
CA ASN A 129 -9.25 7.28 4.73
C ASN A 129 -9.91 6.31 5.72
N LEU A 130 -9.83 6.58 7.03
CA LEU A 130 -10.43 5.73 8.04
C LEU A 130 -11.98 5.79 7.98
N PRO A 131 -12.63 6.97 8.04
CA PRO A 131 -14.07 7.09 7.78
C PRO A 131 -14.50 6.57 6.42
N TYR A 132 -13.71 6.84 5.37
CA TYR A 132 -13.97 6.33 4.02
C TYR A 132 -14.03 4.79 3.98
N SER A 133 -13.08 4.12 4.63
CA SER A 133 -13.07 2.65 4.69
C SER A 133 -14.28 2.10 5.45
N ALA A 134 -14.66 2.77 6.55
CA ALA A 134 -15.83 2.41 7.35
C ALA A 134 -17.17 2.62 6.62
N LEU A 135 -17.21 3.51 5.62
CA LEU A 135 -18.40 3.83 4.83
C LEU A 135 -19.00 2.58 4.15
N SER A 136 -18.16 1.63 3.71
CA SER A 136 -18.62 0.37 3.08
C SER A 136 -19.62 -0.41 3.95
N GLY A 137 -19.46 -0.37 5.27
CA GLY A 137 -20.34 -1.06 6.23
C GLY A 137 -21.73 -0.44 6.36
N VAL A 138 -21.87 0.86 6.07
CA VAL A 138 -23.11 1.62 6.23
C VAL A 138 -23.81 1.97 4.91
N LEU A 139 -23.15 1.72 3.77
CA LEU A 139 -23.75 1.87 2.43
C LEU A 139 -24.81 0.81 2.14
N THR A 140 -24.55 -0.44 2.56
CA THR A 140 -25.43 -1.59 2.31
C THR A 140 -25.31 -2.65 3.41
N GLY A 141 -26.44 -3.31 3.71
CA GLY A 141 -26.52 -4.46 4.60
C GLY A 141 -26.25 -5.80 3.89
N SER A 142 -26.25 -5.81 2.55
CA SER A 142 -26.07 -7.02 1.74
C SER A 142 -24.59 -7.39 1.60
N MET A 143 -24.24 -8.62 1.98
CA MET A 143 -22.88 -9.15 1.86
C MET A 143 -22.43 -9.26 0.39
N GLU A 144 -23.33 -9.66 -0.52
CA GLU A 144 -23.06 -9.71 -1.96
C GLU A 144 -22.69 -8.32 -2.52
N GLN A 145 -23.43 -7.28 -2.13
CA GLN A 145 -23.13 -5.91 -2.56
C GLN A 145 -21.83 -5.37 -1.95
N ARG A 146 -21.49 -5.75 -0.71
CA ARG A 146 -20.18 -5.42 -0.10
C ARG A 146 -19.02 -6.09 -0.83
N ASN A 147 -19.16 -7.37 -1.18
CA ASN A 147 -18.14 -8.07 -1.97
C ASN A 147 -17.95 -7.42 -3.35
N SER A 148 -19.04 -7.04 -4.00
CA SER A 148 -18.99 -6.27 -5.25
C SER A 148 -18.27 -4.93 -5.06
N LEU A 149 -18.59 -4.14 -4.04
CA LEU A 149 -17.90 -2.88 -3.72
C LEU A 149 -16.39 -3.09 -3.53
N SER A 150 -16.00 -4.12 -2.79
CA SER A 150 -14.59 -4.45 -2.57
C SER A 150 -13.85 -4.73 -3.88
N ALA A 151 -14.47 -5.39 -4.84
CA ALA A 151 -13.86 -5.66 -6.15
C ALA A 151 -13.58 -4.37 -6.94
N TYR A 152 -14.56 -3.45 -7.03
CA TYR A 152 -14.34 -2.14 -7.66
C TYR A 152 -13.27 -1.32 -6.93
N ARG A 153 -13.25 -1.39 -5.60
CA ARG A 153 -12.24 -0.72 -4.78
C ARG A 153 -10.83 -1.25 -5.08
N PHE A 154 -10.64 -2.57 -5.13
CA PHE A 154 -9.34 -3.17 -5.47
C PHE A 154 -8.86 -2.79 -6.86
N PHE A 155 -9.77 -2.71 -7.84
CA PHE A 155 -9.43 -2.24 -9.18
C PHE A 155 -8.92 -0.78 -9.15
N ALA A 156 -9.59 0.10 -8.41
CA ALA A 156 -9.16 1.49 -8.23
C ALA A 156 -7.78 1.59 -7.55
N VAL A 157 -7.49 0.78 -6.52
CA VAL A 157 -6.17 0.73 -5.89
C VAL A 157 -5.08 0.29 -6.87
N THR A 158 -5.39 -0.68 -7.73
CA THR A 158 -4.45 -1.18 -8.75
C THR A 158 -4.11 -0.10 -9.76
N ILE A 159 -5.09 0.72 -10.18
CA ILE A 159 -4.85 1.88 -11.03
C ILE A 159 -3.93 2.90 -10.33
N ALA A 160 -4.24 3.27 -9.07
CA ALA A 160 -3.36 4.17 -8.32
C ALA A 160 -1.93 3.61 -8.22
N GLN A 161 -1.79 2.31 -7.95
CA GLN A 161 -0.49 1.67 -7.88
C GLN A 161 0.28 1.74 -9.20
N PHE A 162 -0.40 1.48 -10.31
CA PHE A 162 0.20 1.63 -11.62
C PHE A 162 0.64 3.08 -11.88
N VAL A 163 -0.22 4.07 -11.60
CA VAL A 163 0.11 5.49 -11.76
C VAL A 163 1.34 5.86 -10.93
N ILE A 164 1.41 5.44 -9.66
CA ILE A 164 2.52 5.83 -8.79
C ILE A 164 3.81 5.08 -9.14
N GLN A 165 3.77 3.77 -9.34
CA GLN A 165 4.99 2.99 -9.58
C GLN A 165 5.52 3.12 -11.02
N VAL A 166 4.64 3.36 -12.01
CA VAL A 166 5.02 3.42 -13.42
C VAL A 166 5.13 4.86 -13.92
N LEU A 167 4.21 5.75 -13.53
CA LEU A 167 4.07 7.06 -14.17
C LEU A 167 4.57 8.23 -13.33
N LEU A 168 4.73 8.10 -12.00
CA LEU A 168 5.09 9.25 -11.16
C LEU A 168 6.40 9.91 -11.57
N LEU A 169 7.51 9.16 -11.63
CA LEU A 169 8.79 9.76 -12.00
C LEU A 169 8.81 10.30 -13.44
N PRO A 170 8.22 9.61 -14.44
CA PRO A 170 8.00 10.22 -15.74
C PRO A 170 7.23 11.54 -15.69
N LEU A 171 6.09 11.59 -15.00
CA LEU A 171 5.31 12.83 -14.85
C LEU A 171 6.12 13.93 -14.17
N VAL A 172 6.92 13.61 -13.16
CA VAL A 172 7.83 14.54 -12.50
C VAL A 172 8.81 15.15 -13.50
N LEU A 173 9.45 14.34 -14.34
CA LEU A 173 10.44 14.84 -15.29
C LEU A 173 9.79 15.67 -16.42
N ILE A 174 8.62 15.25 -16.90
CA ILE A 174 7.85 15.95 -17.94
C ILE A 174 7.35 17.30 -17.41
N LEU A 175 6.61 17.29 -16.29
CA LEU A 175 6.01 18.50 -15.73
C LEU A 175 7.05 19.44 -15.13
N GLY A 176 8.19 18.90 -14.69
CA GLY A 176 9.31 19.67 -14.13
C GLY A 176 10.27 20.24 -15.19
N ASN A 177 10.11 19.91 -16.48
CA ASN A 177 11.10 20.23 -17.52
C ASN A 177 12.53 19.81 -17.11
N GLY A 178 12.67 18.64 -16.47
CA GLY A 178 13.93 18.13 -15.91
C GLY A 178 14.25 18.56 -14.47
N ASP A 179 13.63 19.62 -13.94
CA ASP A 179 13.75 19.98 -12.52
C ASP A 179 12.85 19.08 -11.68
N LYS A 180 13.45 18.18 -10.90
CA LYS A 180 12.72 17.23 -10.05
C LYS A 180 11.95 17.91 -8.91
N ALA A 181 12.43 19.02 -8.36
CA ALA A 181 11.73 19.71 -7.27
C ALA A 181 10.41 20.31 -7.78
N GLN A 182 10.49 21.08 -8.86
CA GLN A 182 9.28 21.61 -9.52
C GLN A 182 8.41 20.49 -10.09
N GLY A 183 9.02 19.43 -10.62
CA GLY A 183 8.34 18.26 -11.14
C GLY A 183 7.48 17.54 -10.10
N PHE A 184 8.03 17.27 -8.91
CA PHE A 184 7.27 16.69 -7.80
C PHE A 184 6.16 17.62 -7.36
N GLN A 185 6.43 18.92 -7.20
CA GLN A 185 5.40 19.88 -6.80
C GLN A 185 4.23 19.93 -7.80
N ARG A 186 4.51 19.99 -9.12
CA ARG A 186 3.47 20.04 -10.18
C ARG A 186 2.72 18.71 -10.31
N THR A 187 3.41 17.59 -10.21
CA THR A 187 2.78 16.25 -10.23
C THR A 187 1.86 16.07 -9.03
N MET A 188 2.31 16.49 -7.85
CA MET A 188 1.49 16.45 -6.63
C MET A 188 0.32 17.44 -6.69
N ALA A 189 0.48 18.60 -7.34
CA ALA A 189 -0.64 19.50 -7.61
C ALA A 189 -1.71 18.84 -8.50
N LEU A 190 -1.29 18.14 -9.56
CA LEU A 190 -2.18 17.36 -10.41
C LEU A 190 -2.92 16.28 -9.60
N PHE A 191 -2.20 15.49 -8.80
CA PHE A 191 -2.82 14.46 -7.95
C PHE A 191 -3.72 15.04 -6.86
N ALA A 192 -3.38 16.20 -6.31
CA ALA A 192 -4.22 16.91 -5.34
C ALA A 192 -5.55 17.35 -5.97
N VAL A 193 -5.53 17.92 -7.18
CA VAL A 193 -6.75 18.31 -7.90
C VAL A 193 -7.59 17.08 -8.24
N VAL A 194 -7.00 16.07 -8.86
CA VAL A 194 -7.70 14.82 -9.24
C VAL A 194 -8.26 14.12 -8.00
N GLY A 195 -7.47 14.01 -6.94
CA GLY A 195 -7.87 13.39 -5.68
C GLY A 195 -9.01 14.15 -4.99
N THR A 196 -8.95 15.48 -4.96
CA THR A 196 -10.04 16.32 -4.41
C THR A 196 -11.35 16.10 -5.18
N LEU A 197 -11.29 16.14 -6.51
CA LEU A 197 -12.47 15.87 -7.36
C LEU A 197 -13.04 14.46 -7.10
N CYS A 198 -12.17 13.46 -6.99
CA CYS A 198 -12.58 12.09 -6.68
C CYS A 198 -13.25 11.97 -5.31
N PHE A 199 -12.75 12.65 -4.27
CA PHE A 199 -13.40 12.69 -2.95
C PHE A 199 -14.75 13.40 -2.99
N LEU A 200 -14.88 14.50 -3.73
CA LEU A 200 -16.15 15.20 -3.90
C LEU A 200 -17.17 14.32 -4.63
N ILE A 201 -16.76 13.64 -5.71
CA ILE A 201 -17.61 12.67 -6.42
C ILE A 201 -18.01 11.54 -5.46
N THR A 202 -17.09 11.02 -4.66
CA THR A 202 -17.37 10.00 -3.64
C THR A 202 -18.45 10.47 -2.67
N PHE A 203 -18.33 11.68 -2.14
CA PHE A 203 -19.32 12.26 -1.25
C PHE A 203 -20.70 12.40 -1.91
N LEU A 204 -20.75 12.92 -3.14
CA LEU A 204 -22.00 13.19 -3.87
C LEU A 204 -22.73 11.90 -4.28
N THR A 205 -22.00 10.85 -4.61
CA THR A 205 -22.55 9.58 -5.14
C THR A 205 -22.93 8.58 -4.05
N THR A 206 -22.28 8.63 -2.89
CA THR A 206 -22.53 7.69 -1.78
C THR A 206 -23.64 8.17 -0.86
N ARG A 207 -24.44 7.26 -0.31
CA ARG A 207 -25.44 7.56 0.72
C ARG A 207 -25.41 6.54 1.86
N GLU A 208 -25.30 7.04 3.09
CA GLU A 208 -25.42 6.18 4.28
C GLU A 208 -26.87 5.73 4.43
N ARG A 209 -27.09 4.41 4.47
CA ARG A 209 -28.43 3.80 4.54
C ARG A 209 -28.62 2.90 5.75
N VAL A 210 -27.55 2.23 6.18
CA VAL A 210 -27.59 1.30 7.31
C VAL A 210 -27.03 2.02 8.52
N LEU A 211 -27.91 2.41 9.45
CA LEU A 211 -27.48 2.85 10.76
C LEU A 211 -26.87 1.65 11.50
N PRO A 212 -25.70 1.79 12.13
CA PRO A 212 -25.12 0.70 12.91
C PRO A 212 -26.14 0.26 13.97
N ILE A 213 -26.54 -1.01 13.94
CA ILE A 213 -27.13 -1.65 15.13
C ILE A 213 -26.05 -1.49 16.19
N ALA A 214 -26.35 -0.78 17.28
CA ALA A 214 -25.42 -0.60 18.38
C ALA A 214 -24.96 -2.01 18.81
N ALA A 215 -23.75 -2.40 18.40
CA ALA A 215 -23.22 -3.71 18.72
C ALA A 215 -23.25 -3.86 20.24
N GLN A 216 -23.69 -5.03 20.73
CA GLN A 216 -23.63 -5.42 22.13
C GLN A 216 -22.39 -4.82 22.78
N ARG A 217 -22.59 -4.06 23.87
CA ARG A 217 -21.52 -3.40 24.62
C ARG A 217 -20.57 -4.47 25.19
N SER A 218 -19.60 -4.94 24.42
CA SER A 218 -18.46 -5.67 24.96
C SER A 218 -17.47 -4.67 25.56
N SER A 219 -16.83 -5.05 26.65
CA SER A 219 -15.76 -4.23 27.21
C SER A 219 -14.50 -4.40 26.37
N VAL A 220 -14.04 -3.31 25.74
CA VAL A 220 -12.83 -3.28 24.89
C VAL A 220 -11.63 -3.92 25.58
N ARG A 221 -11.49 -3.73 26.90
CA ARG A 221 -10.43 -4.33 27.71
C ARG A 221 -10.45 -5.87 27.68
N LYS A 222 -11.63 -6.48 27.75
CA LYS A 222 -11.78 -7.93 27.70
C LYS A 222 -11.44 -8.45 26.31
N ASP A 223 -11.88 -7.75 25.27
CA ASP A 223 -11.64 -8.12 23.88
C ASP A 223 -10.15 -8.08 23.55
N LEU A 224 -9.43 -7.04 24.01
CA LEU A 224 -7.97 -6.95 23.91
C LEU A 224 -7.26 -8.07 24.69
N GLY A 225 -7.76 -8.44 25.87
CA GLY A 225 -7.23 -9.56 26.63
C GLY A 225 -7.38 -10.91 25.91
N ASP A 226 -8.53 -11.14 25.28
CA ASP A 226 -8.79 -12.36 24.49
C ASP A 226 -7.88 -12.41 23.24
N LEU A 227 -7.66 -11.27 22.58
CA LEU A 227 -6.78 -11.12 21.42
C LEU A 227 -5.33 -11.50 21.73
N VAL A 228 -4.76 -10.96 22.81
CA VAL A 228 -3.36 -11.23 23.19
C VAL A 228 -3.14 -12.70 23.57
N ARG A 229 -4.20 -13.45 23.90
CA ARG A 229 -4.13 -14.90 24.17
C ARG A 229 -4.39 -15.75 22.92
N ASN A 230 -4.84 -15.16 21.82
CA ASN A 230 -5.12 -15.85 20.58
C ASN A 230 -3.82 -15.99 19.76
N LYS A 231 -3.20 -17.18 19.82
CA LYS A 231 -1.93 -17.47 19.12
C LYS A 231 -2.01 -17.27 17.60
N PRO A 232 -3.01 -17.83 16.87
CA PRO A 232 -3.19 -17.53 15.44
C PRO A 232 -3.26 -16.04 15.13
N TRP A 233 -3.90 -15.26 15.99
CA TRP A 233 -3.97 -13.80 15.85
C TRP A 233 -2.62 -13.12 16.04
N LEU A 234 -1.85 -13.47 17.07
CA LEU A 234 -0.51 -12.92 17.29
C LEU A 234 0.43 -13.22 16.11
N VAL A 235 0.39 -14.45 15.60
CA VAL A 235 1.17 -14.86 14.42
C VAL A 235 0.79 -14.03 13.21
N MET A 236 -0.51 -13.85 12.95
CA MET A 236 -0.98 -13.06 11.81
C MET A 236 -0.69 -11.56 11.95
N LEU A 237 -0.71 -11.01 13.17
CA LEU A 237 -0.34 -9.63 13.43
C LEU A 237 1.14 -9.40 13.11
N ALA A 238 2.01 -10.26 13.63
CA ALA A 238 3.45 -10.20 13.36
C ALA A 238 3.75 -10.38 11.87
N LEU A 239 3.11 -11.37 11.22
CA LEU A 239 3.23 -11.58 9.78
C LEU A 239 2.81 -10.34 8.98
N THR A 240 1.68 -9.73 9.34
CA THR A 240 1.19 -8.51 8.69
C THR A 240 2.20 -7.38 8.82
N ILE A 241 2.72 -7.12 10.02
CA ILE A 241 3.76 -6.11 10.23
C ILE A 241 4.96 -6.36 9.32
N LEU A 242 5.48 -7.59 9.29
CA LEU A 242 6.65 -7.95 8.49
C LEU A 242 6.42 -7.80 6.98
N VAL A 243 5.25 -8.22 6.49
CA VAL A 243 4.89 -8.08 5.07
C VAL A 243 4.87 -6.61 4.65
N PHE A 244 4.30 -5.74 5.50
CA PHE A 244 4.22 -4.31 5.22
C PHE A 244 5.55 -3.55 5.44
N VAL A 245 6.42 -4.04 6.32
CA VAL A 245 7.83 -3.59 6.38
C VAL A 245 8.51 -3.82 5.04
N ASN A 246 8.44 -5.04 4.51
CA ASN A 246 9.02 -5.36 3.20
C ASN A 246 8.40 -4.51 2.08
N LEU A 247 7.08 -4.32 2.07
CA LEU A 247 6.41 -3.51 1.04
C LEU A 247 6.97 -2.09 1.00
N ALA A 248 7.13 -1.45 2.16
CA ALA A 248 7.70 -0.11 2.25
C ALA A 248 9.20 -0.08 1.89
N MET A 249 9.98 -1.07 2.34
CA MET A 249 11.40 -1.15 2.01
C MET A 249 11.64 -1.34 0.51
N LYS A 250 10.92 -2.25 -0.15
CA LYS A 250 10.97 -2.45 -1.60
C LYS A 250 10.60 -1.17 -2.34
N GLY A 251 9.45 -0.60 -1.99
CA GLY A 251 8.95 0.63 -2.63
C GLY A 251 9.98 1.75 -2.56
N GLY A 252 10.56 1.98 -1.37
CA GLY A 252 11.54 3.04 -1.16
C GLY A 252 12.93 2.76 -1.73
N MET A 253 13.40 1.51 -1.76
CA MET A 253 14.78 1.18 -2.18
C MET A 253 14.97 0.99 -3.68
N TYR A 254 13.93 0.59 -4.42
CA TYR A 254 14.10 0.32 -5.86
C TYR A 254 14.59 1.55 -6.63
N VAL A 255 14.08 2.74 -6.33
CA VAL A 255 14.51 3.97 -7.01
C VAL A 255 16.02 4.18 -6.90
N TYR A 256 16.59 3.92 -5.72
CA TYR A 256 18.03 4.02 -5.49
C TYR A 256 18.81 2.91 -6.20
N TYR A 257 18.27 1.70 -6.25
CA TYR A 257 18.91 0.58 -6.94
C TYR A 257 19.06 0.80 -8.45
N PHE A 258 18.00 1.29 -9.11
CA PHE A 258 18.07 1.65 -10.53
C PHE A 258 19.00 2.84 -10.78
N LYS A 259 18.98 3.84 -9.90
CA LYS A 259 19.76 5.07 -10.06
C LYS A 259 21.25 4.88 -9.81
N TYR A 260 21.63 4.11 -8.78
CA TYR A 260 23.00 4.09 -8.26
C TYR A 260 23.71 2.75 -8.37
N TYR A 261 23.00 1.63 -8.54
CA TYR A 261 23.63 0.31 -8.65
C TYR A 261 23.67 -0.21 -10.09
N LEU A 262 22.54 -0.18 -10.82
CA LEU A 262 22.47 -0.72 -12.18
C LEU A 262 23.24 0.15 -13.18
N ASP A 263 23.83 -0.51 -14.18
CA ASP A 263 24.58 0.17 -15.23
C ASP A 263 23.63 0.86 -16.23
N ALA A 264 23.79 2.18 -16.38
CA ALA A 264 22.91 3.00 -17.21
C ALA A 264 22.95 2.58 -18.70
N ALA A 265 24.12 2.23 -19.23
CA ALA A 265 24.25 1.80 -20.63
C ALA A 265 23.61 0.43 -20.88
N ALA A 266 23.71 -0.49 -19.93
CA ALA A 266 23.01 -1.78 -19.97
C ALA A 266 21.50 -1.61 -19.87
N LEU A 267 21.01 -0.67 -19.06
CA LEU A 267 19.58 -0.32 -18.98
C LEU A 267 19.05 0.22 -20.32
N THR A 268 19.77 1.15 -20.95
CA THR A 268 19.40 1.67 -22.28
C THR A 268 19.32 0.54 -23.30
N ARG A 269 20.35 -0.30 -23.39
CA ARG A 269 20.36 -1.46 -24.31
C ARG A 269 19.19 -2.41 -24.07
N PHE A 270 18.85 -2.67 -22.81
CA PHE A 270 17.71 -3.51 -22.47
C PHE A 270 16.39 -2.87 -22.94
N LEU A 271 16.20 -1.56 -22.72
CA LEU A 271 14.99 -0.84 -23.16
C LEU A 271 14.84 -0.84 -24.69
N ASP A 272 15.93 -0.73 -25.43
CA ASP A 272 15.95 -0.85 -26.88
C ASP A 272 15.58 -2.28 -27.33
N GLN A 273 16.25 -3.29 -26.77
CA GLN A 273 16.04 -4.70 -27.12
C GLN A 273 14.64 -5.21 -26.73
N ALA A 274 14.09 -4.74 -25.62
CA ALA A 274 12.73 -5.03 -25.20
C ALA A 274 11.68 -4.33 -26.07
N GLY A 275 12.10 -3.45 -27.00
CA GLY A 275 11.22 -2.72 -27.90
C GLY A 275 10.51 -1.51 -27.26
N PHE A 276 10.85 -1.15 -26.02
CA PHE A 276 10.19 -0.05 -25.31
C PHE A 276 10.47 1.31 -25.96
N ASN A 277 11.74 1.60 -26.25
CA ASN A 277 12.11 2.87 -26.90
C ASN A 277 11.52 2.95 -28.32
N GLY A 278 11.48 1.84 -29.04
CA GLY A 278 10.81 1.73 -30.34
C GLY A 278 9.30 1.97 -30.25
N PHE A 279 8.64 1.44 -29.22
CA PHE A 279 7.22 1.66 -28.96
C PHE A 279 6.90 3.14 -28.70
N ILE A 280 7.69 3.82 -27.84
CA ILE A 280 7.54 5.26 -27.58
C ILE A 280 7.78 6.07 -28.87
N ALA A 281 8.80 5.73 -29.64
CA ALA A 281 9.06 6.37 -30.94
C ALA A 281 7.89 6.18 -31.91
N GLY A 282 7.28 4.99 -31.95
CA GLY A 282 6.10 4.69 -32.74
C GLY A 282 4.88 5.53 -32.32
N ILE A 283 4.61 5.66 -31.02
CA ILE A 283 3.57 6.57 -30.51
C ILE A 283 3.84 8.00 -30.96
N ASN A 284 5.08 8.47 -30.85
CA ASN A 284 5.45 9.82 -31.27
C ASN A 284 5.29 10.03 -32.78
N GLY A 285 5.60 9.02 -33.60
CA GLY A 285 5.32 9.05 -35.03
C GLY A 285 3.83 9.16 -35.34
N LEU A 286 2.99 8.40 -34.64
CA LEU A 286 1.53 8.47 -34.77
C LEU A 286 0.98 9.84 -34.34
N LEU A 287 1.43 10.37 -33.19
CA LEU A 287 1.03 11.69 -32.72
C LEU A 287 1.44 12.78 -33.72
N ALA A 288 2.67 12.73 -34.22
CA ALA A 288 3.16 13.66 -35.24
C ALA A 288 2.33 13.58 -36.53
N SER A 289 1.96 12.37 -36.98
CA SER A 289 1.09 12.18 -38.15
C SER A 289 -0.33 12.74 -37.95
N ALA A 290 -0.80 12.81 -36.70
CA ALA A 290 -2.07 13.41 -36.32
C ALA A 290 -1.98 14.92 -36.04
N GLY A 291 -0.80 15.55 -36.24
CA GLY A 291 -0.57 16.96 -35.90
C GLY A 291 -0.55 17.24 -34.38
N LEU A 292 -0.46 16.20 -33.55
CA LEU A 292 -0.40 16.29 -32.09
C LEU A 292 1.05 16.43 -31.63
N THR A 293 1.24 17.04 -30.46
CA THR A 293 2.56 17.15 -29.84
C THR A 293 3.08 15.76 -29.44
N ALA A 294 4.39 15.57 -29.57
CA ALA A 294 5.03 14.32 -29.16
C ALA A 294 4.79 14.03 -27.66
N LEU A 295 4.60 12.76 -27.35
CA LEU A 295 4.67 12.24 -25.99
C LEU A 295 6.11 12.38 -25.51
N HIS A 296 6.33 13.36 -24.65
CA HIS A 296 7.62 13.56 -23.99
C HIS A 296 7.76 12.47 -22.93
N TRP A 297 8.58 11.46 -23.18
CA TRP A 297 8.94 10.43 -22.20
C TRP A 297 10.38 10.63 -21.72
N PRO A 298 10.71 10.37 -20.44
CA PRO A 298 12.07 10.51 -19.95
C PRO A 298 13.09 9.72 -20.75
N GLN A 299 14.16 10.38 -21.17
CA GLN A 299 15.32 9.71 -21.78
C GLN A 299 16.28 9.11 -20.74
N ASP A 300 16.05 9.39 -19.45
CA ASP A 300 16.78 8.80 -18.34
C ASP A 300 16.50 7.29 -18.24
N ALA A 301 17.52 6.48 -18.56
CA ALA A 301 17.39 5.03 -18.60
C ALA A 301 16.98 4.40 -17.25
N PRO A 302 17.54 4.81 -16.08
CA PRO A 302 17.07 4.34 -14.77
C PRO A 302 15.58 4.55 -14.54
N THR A 303 15.06 5.75 -14.81
CA THR A 303 13.64 6.07 -14.60
C THR A 303 12.76 5.26 -15.55
N SER A 304 13.09 5.22 -16.83
CA SER A 304 12.33 4.46 -17.83
C SER A 304 12.33 2.97 -17.55
N ALA A 305 13.47 2.40 -17.17
CA ALA A 305 13.57 1.00 -16.78
C ALA A 305 12.78 0.71 -15.50
N PHE A 306 12.84 1.57 -14.48
CA PHE A 306 12.03 1.38 -13.27
C PHE A 306 10.53 1.35 -13.59
N SER A 307 10.05 2.20 -14.50
CA SER A 307 8.67 2.18 -14.97
C SER A 307 8.31 0.87 -15.68
N VAL A 308 9.15 0.41 -16.62
CA VAL A 308 8.92 -0.84 -17.37
C VAL A 308 8.92 -2.06 -16.43
N PHE A 309 9.87 -2.11 -15.50
CA PHE A 309 9.97 -3.19 -14.51
C PHE A 309 8.75 -3.20 -13.60
N SER A 310 8.35 -2.04 -13.09
CA SER A 310 7.14 -1.89 -12.26
C SER A 310 5.88 -2.32 -13.01
N ALA A 311 5.72 -1.93 -14.27
CA ALA A 311 4.60 -2.37 -15.10
C ALA A 311 4.58 -3.90 -15.26
N GLY A 312 5.71 -4.51 -15.62
CA GLY A 312 5.84 -5.96 -15.74
C GLY A 312 5.53 -6.70 -14.43
N GLY A 313 6.04 -6.20 -13.30
CA GLY A 313 5.78 -6.75 -11.97
C GLY A 313 4.31 -6.66 -11.56
N ILE A 314 3.64 -5.52 -11.80
CA ILE A 314 2.21 -5.34 -11.50
C ILE A 314 1.36 -6.27 -12.38
N LEU A 315 1.65 -6.37 -13.68
CA LEU A 315 0.92 -7.28 -14.57
C LEU A 315 1.06 -8.74 -14.11
N ALA A 316 2.28 -9.18 -13.78
CA ALA A 316 2.52 -10.51 -13.24
C ALA A 316 1.82 -10.73 -11.89
N MET A 317 1.79 -9.72 -11.02
CA MET A 317 1.08 -9.75 -9.75
C MET A 317 -0.43 -9.97 -9.94
N ILE A 318 -1.06 -9.33 -10.92
CA ILE A 318 -2.48 -9.54 -11.25
C ILE A 318 -2.74 -11.00 -11.65
N VAL A 319 -1.86 -11.60 -12.46
CA VAL A 319 -1.96 -13.02 -12.84
C VAL A 319 -1.80 -13.93 -11.61
N GLY A 320 -0.86 -13.60 -10.71
CA GLY A 320 -0.68 -14.30 -9.43
C GLY A 320 -1.93 -14.26 -8.55
N ILE A 321 -2.56 -13.09 -8.41
CA ILE A 321 -3.83 -12.92 -7.67
C ILE A 321 -4.91 -13.84 -8.24
N ALA A 322 -5.04 -13.92 -9.57
CA ALA A 322 -6.03 -14.78 -10.23
C ALA A 322 -5.84 -16.28 -9.93
N CYS A 323 -4.59 -16.72 -9.70
CA CYS A 323 -4.27 -18.11 -9.37
C CYS A 323 -4.49 -18.47 -7.89
N SER A 324 -4.51 -17.47 -7.00
CA SER A 324 -4.48 -17.66 -5.54
C SER A 324 -5.58 -18.57 -5.01
N LYS A 325 -6.84 -18.33 -5.41
CA LYS A 325 -8.00 -19.10 -4.94
C LYS A 325 -7.89 -20.58 -5.29
N ARG A 326 -7.61 -20.90 -6.56
CA ARG A 326 -7.51 -22.30 -7.03
C ARG A 326 -6.42 -23.07 -6.29
N LEU A 327 -5.30 -22.41 -6.00
CA LEU A 327 -4.21 -23.00 -5.24
C LEU A 327 -4.61 -23.22 -3.78
N ALA A 328 -5.21 -22.20 -3.13
CA ALA A 328 -5.64 -22.28 -1.73
C ALA A 328 -6.73 -23.34 -1.51
N ASP A 329 -7.72 -23.41 -2.39
CA ASP A 329 -8.79 -24.42 -2.34
C ASP A 329 -8.21 -25.84 -2.43
N ARG A 330 -7.09 -26.03 -3.15
CA ARG A 330 -6.44 -27.34 -3.30
C ARG A 330 -5.50 -27.66 -2.12
N TYR A 331 -4.55 -26.78 -1.81
CA TYR A 331 -3.42 -27.05 -0.91
C TYR A 331 -3.52 -26.39 0.48
N GLY A 332 -4.55 -25.58 0.71
CA GLY A 332 -4.77 -24.82 1.95
C GLY A 332 -4.13 -23.44 1.94
N LYS A 333 -4.83 -22.43 2.48
CA LYS A 333 -4.40 -21.02 2.47
C LYS A 333 -3.01 -20.81 3.09
N ARG A 334 -2.77 -21.36 4.28
CA ARG A 334 -1.48 -21.27 5.01
C ARG A 334 -0.30 -21.75 4.16
N ASN A 335 -0.42 -22.94 3.58
CA ASN A 335 0.68 -23.60 2.87
C ASN A 335 0.98 -22.89 1.56
N VAL A 336 -0.06 -22.48 0.81
CA VAL A 336 0.10 -21.72 -0.43
C VAL A 336 0.71 -20.36 -0.16
N PHE A 337 0.23 -19.64 0.85
CA PHE A 337 0.79 -18.36 1.25
C PHE A 337 2.29 -18.51 1.61
N GLY A 338 2.64 -19.48 2.46
CA GLY A 338 4.03 -19.71 2.88
C GLY A 338 4.95 -20.09 1.72
N ALA A 339 4.53 -21.01 0.84
CA ALA A 339 5.31 -21.43 -0.31
C ALA A 339 5.50 -20.30 -1.32
N ALA A 340 4.42 -19.57 -1.66
CA ALA A 340 4.49 -18.46 -2.60
C ALA A 340 5.34 -17.30 -2.04
N LEU A 341 5.22 -16.98 -0.75
CA LEU A 341 6.04 -15.97 -0.09
C LEU A 341 7.52 -16.38 -0.10
N LEU A 342 7.84 -17.66 0.18
CA LEU A 342 9.20 -18.17 0.14
C LEU A 342 9.80 -18.05 -1.27
N VAL A 343 9.11 -18.57 -2.30
CA VAL A 343 9.59 -18.50 -3.69
C VAL A 343 9.75 -17.05 -4.14
N SER A 344 8.80 -16.17 -3.80
CA SER A 344 8.90 -14.73 -4.04
C SER A 344 10.16 -14.12 -3.38
N THR A 345 10.50 -14.58 -2.17
CA THR A 345 11.68 -14.12 -1.43
C THR A 345 12.99 -14.57 -2.06
N LEU A 346 13.03 -15.77 -2.66
CA LEU A 346 14.22 -16.26 -3.37
C LEU A 346 14.58 -15.35 -4.55
N PHE A 347 13.58 -14.84 -5.28
CA PHE A 347 13.82 -13.87 -6.36
C PHE A 347 14.34 -12.52 -5.84
N LEU A 348 13.97 -12.08 -4.63
CA LEU A 348 14.59 -10.91 -4.01
C LEU A 348 16.04 -11.18 -3.61
N LEU A 349 16.32 -12.34 -3.00
CA LEU A 349 17.67 -12.72 -2.60
C LEU A 349 18.63 -12.80 -3.79
N ALA A 350 18.13 -13.20 -4.96
CA ALA A 350 18.93 -13.27 -6.18
C ALA A 350 19.56 -11.91 -6.57
N PHE A 351 18.95 -10.78 -6.18
CA PHE A 351 19.51 -9.44 -6.44
C PHE A 351 20.85 -9.23 -5.72
N ALA A 352 21.14 -10.00 -4.67
CA ALA A 352 22.41 -9.91 -3.95
C ALA A 352 23.62 -10.34 -4.79
N VAL A 353 23.39 -11.20 -5.80
CA VAL A 353 24.48 -11.78 -6.63
C VAL A 353 24.55 -11.20 -8.03
N TYR A 354 23.52 -10.51 -8.50
CA TYR A 354 23.49 -10.00 -9.87
C TYR A 354 24.49 -8.85 -10.08
N PRO A 355 25.36 -8.94 -11.11
CA PRO A 355 26.20 -7.82 -11.50
C PRO A 355 25.35 -6.69 -12.11
N PRO A 356 25.84 -5.44 -12.09
CA PRO A 356 25.04 -4.27 -12.49
C PRO A 356 24.65 -4.26 -13.98
N GLN A 357 25.28 -5.08 -14.83
CA GLN A 357 24.96 -5.23 -16.25
C GLN A 357 23.90 -6.30 -16.53
N ALA A 358 23.55 -7.15 -15.57
CA ALA A 358 22.64 -8.30 -15.75
C ALA A 358 21.15 -7.90 -15.76
N ILE A 359 20.78 -6.87 -16.52
CA ILE A 359 19.46 -6.24 -16.49
C ILE A 359 18.33 -7.22 -16.79
N GLY A 360 18.52 -8.15 -17.73
CA GLY A 360 17.51 -9.17 -18.06
C GLY A 360 17.20 -10.12 -16.91
N LEU A 361 18.20 -10.53 -16.13
CA LEU A 361 18.00 -11.38 -14.94
C LEU A 361 17.30 -10.62 -13.82
N VAL A 362 17.67 -9.34 -13.64
CA VAL A 362 16.99 -8.44 -12.69
C VAL A 362 15.52 -8.29 -13.09
N PHE A 363 15.22 -8.08 -14.37
CA PHE A 363 13.85 -7.96 -14.88
C PHE A 363 13.05 -9.24 -14.66
N GLY A 364 13.57 -10.39 -15.08
CA GLY A 364 12.91 -11.67 -14.90
C GLY A 364 12.63 -11.97 -13.42
N SER A 365 13.60 -11.70 -12.55
CA SER A 365 13.42 -11.88 -11.09
C SER A 365 12.39 -10.91 -10.52
N TYR A 366 12.35 -9.66 -10.98
CA TYR A 366 11.34 -8.68 -10.57
C TYR A 366 9.92 -9.11 -10.95
N VAL A 367 9.74 -9.59 -12.18
CA VAL A 367 8.45 -10.07 -12.70
C VAL A 367 8.00 -11.34 -11.97
N LEU A 368 8.89 -12.32 -11.81
CA LEU A 368 8.60 -13.56 -11.09
C LEU A 368 8.29 -13.30 -9.61
N HIS A 369 9.07 -12.43 -8.97
CA HIS A 369 8.77 -11.96 -7.63
C HIS A 369 7.35 -11.40 -7.52
N GLY A 370 6.96 -10.52 -8.48
CA GLY A 370 5.62 -9.94 -8.57
C GLY A 370 4.52 -11.00 -8.70
N PHE A 371 4.72 -12.00 -9.57
CA PHE A 371 3.78 -13.11 -9.73
C PHE A 371 3.55 -13.90 -8.43
N PHE A 372 4.62 -14.40 -7.81
CA PHE A 372 4.50 -15.20 -6.59
C PHE A 372 4.01 -14.38 -5.40
N TYR A 373 4.42 -13.11 -5.29
CA TYR A 373 3.87 -12.20 -4.29
C TYR A 373 2.37 -11.90 -4.53
N GLY A 374 1.95 -11.81 -5.78
CA GLY A 374 0.53 -11.64 -6.13
C GLY A 374 -0.38 -12.73 -5.56
N ILE A 375 0.12 -13.98 -5.48
CA ILE A 375 -0.61 -15.11 -4.89
C ILE A 375 -0.91 -14.85 -3.39
N THR A 376 0.00 -14.19 -2.67
CA THR A 376 -0.09 -14.03 -1.21
C THR A 376 -1.07 -12.92 -0.79
N ILE A 377 -1.29 -11.91 -1.63
CA ILE A 377 -2.10 -10.72 -1.33
C ILE A 377 -3.53 -11.07 -0.85
N PRO A 378 -4.36 -11.81 -1.62
CA PRO A 378 -5.72 -12.13 -1.18
C PRO A 378 -5.74 -13.14 -0.03
N LEU A 379 -4.74 -14.02 0.04
CA LEU A 379 -4.64 -15.05 1.07
C LEU A 379 -4.36 -14.45 2.46
N LEU A 380 -3.59 -13.36 2.54
CA LEU A 380 -3.37 -12.64 3.81
C LEU A 380 -4.71 -12.25 4.46
N TRP A 381 -5.61 -11.65 3.68
CA TRP A 381 -6.92 -11.20 4.15
C TRP A 381 -7.86 -12.36 4.47
N ALA A 382 -7.83 -13.42 3.67
CA ALA A 382 -8.59 -14.64 3.96
C ALA A 382 -8.16 -15.27 5.29
N MET A 383 -6.85 -15.38 5.54
CA MET A 383 -6.32 -15.92 6.80
C MET A 383 -6.64 -15.04 8.01
N ILE A 384 -6.76 -13.72 7.84
CA ILE A 384 -7.25 -12.82 8.91
C ILE A 384 -8.72 -13.13 9.25
N ALA A 385 -9.55 -13.43 8.24
CA ALA A 385 -10.93 -13.86 8.47
C ALA A 385 -10.98 -15.21 9.21
N ASP A 386 -10.15 -16.17 8.83
CA ASP A 386 -10.06 -17.48 9.49
C ASP A 386 -9.69 -17.34 10.99
N VAL A 387 -8.82 -16.38 11.34
CA VAL A 387 -8.51 -16.04 12.75
C VAL A 387 -9.73 -15.48 13.49
N ALA A 388 -10.57 -14.70 12.80
CA ALA A 388 -11.80 -14.19 13.39
C ALA A 388 -12.80 -15.31 13.66
N ASP A 389 -12.95 -16.25 12.74
CA ASP A 389 -13.81 -17.43 12.91
C ASP A 389 -13.25 -18.37 13.99
N TYR A 390 -11.93 -18.57 14.06
CA TYR A 390 -11.28 -19.30 15.14
C TYR A 390 -11.56 -18.66 16.52
N SER A 391 -11.50 -17.33 16.60
CA SER A 391 -11.83 -16.62 17.84
C SER A 391 -13.31 -16.78 18.22
N GLU A 392 -14.23 -16.71 17.25
CA GLU A 392 -15.67 -16.93 17.48
C GLU A 392 -15.95 -18.36 17.95
N TRP A 393 -15.31 -19.33 17.29
CA TRP A 393 -15.43 -20.75 17.61
C TRP A 393 -14.99 -21.08 19.03
N LYS A 394 -13.85 -20.52 19.46
CA LYS A 394 -13.26 -20.76 20.79
C LYS A 394 -13.93 -19.97 21.92
N ASN A 395 -14.30 -18.71 21.67
CA ASN A 395 -14.80 -17.81 22.71
C ASN A 395 -16.32 -17.67 22.73
N HIS A 396 -17.03 -18.36 21.82
CA HIS A 396 -18.49 -18.26 21.63
C HIS A 396 -19.00 -16.83 21.41
N ARG A 397 -18.13 -15.95 20.94
CA ARG A 397 -18.40 -14.52 20.81
C ARG A 397 -17.69 -13.95 19.59
N ARG A 398 -18.43 -13.15 18.83
CA ARG A 398 -17.95 -12.54 17.59
C ARG A 398 -17.16 -11.26 17.87
N ALA A 399 -15.83 -11.33 17.79
CA ALA A 399 -14.91 -10.19 17.99
C ALA A 399 -14.23 -9.72 16.67
N THR A 400 -14.83 -10.05 15.52
CA THR A 400 -14.27 -9.82 14.18
C THR A 400 -13.79 -8.37 13.96
N ALA A 401 -14.57 -7.37 14.38
CA ALA A 401 -14.22 -5.96 14.14
C ALA A 401 -12.90 -5.55 14.82
N ILE A 402 -12.65 -6.04 16.04
CA ILE A 402 -11.44 -5.70 16.80
C ILE A 402 -10.24 -6.46 16.26
N ILE A 403 -10.44 -7.72 15.84
CA ILE A 403 -9.41 -8.51 15.15
C ILE A 403 -8.93 -7.78 13.90
N PHE A 404 -9.85 -7.33 13.05
CA PHE A 404 -9.52 -6.61 11.81
C PHE A 404 -8.90 -5.24 12.09
N SER A 405 -9.42 -4.46 13.04
CA SER A 405 -8.89 -3.12 13.33
C SER A 405 -7.48 -3.17 13.89
N ALA A 406 -7.18 -4.15 14.75
CA ALA A 406 -5.84 -4.34 15.29
C ALA A 406 -4.84 -4.82 14.20
N MET A 407 -5.28 -5.66 13.25
CA MET A 407 -4.46 -6.01 12.08
C MET A 407 -4.14 -4.79 11.20
N LEU A 408 -5.12 -3.91 10.97
CA LEU A 408 -4.93 -2.66 10.22
C LEU A 408 -3.97 -1.70 10.95
N CYS A 409 -3.95 -1.71 12.28
CA CYS A 409 -2.94 -0.99 13.05
C CYS A 409 -1.53 -1.56 12.79
N GLY A 410 -1.37 -2.88 12.87
CA GLY A 410 -0.10 -3.56 12.58
C GLY A 410 0.42 -3.27 11.17
N LEU A 411 -0.45 -3.26 10.17
CA LEU A 411 -0.14 -2.83 8.80
C LEU A 411 0.52 -1.45 8.77
N LYS A 412 -0.06 -0.46 9.45
CA LYS A 412 0.45 0.92 9.46
C LYS A 412 1.79 1.04 10.19
N VAL A 413 1.95 0.29 11.28
CA VAL A 413 3.24 0.17 11.99
C VAL A 413 4.30 -0.40 11.04
N GLY A 414 3.99 -1.48 10.32
CA GLY A 414 4.90 -2.09 9.36
C GLY A 414 5.36 -1.12 8.27
N LEU A 415 4.44 -0.37 7.67
CA LEU A 415 4.78 0.65 6.66
C LEU A 415 5.67 1.76 7.21
N SER A 416 5.43 2.20 8.45
CA SER A 416 6.18 3.27 9.09
C SER A 416 7.61 2.82 9.43
N VAL A 417 7.74 1.62 9.99
CA VAL A 417 9.04 1.00 10.27
C VAL A 417 9.80 0.76 8.97
N GLY A 418 9.16 0.19 7.95
CA GLY A 418 9.81 -0.06 6.66
C GLY A 418 10.27 1.21 5.97
N GLY A 419 9.46 2.27 5.94
CA GLY A 419 9.86 3.57 5.37
C GLY A 419 11.05 4.21 6.11
N ALA A 420 11.07 4.12 7.44
CA ALA A 420 12.18 4.57 8.25
C ALA A 420 13.47 3.77 7.99
N LEU A 421 13.35 2.44 7.82
CA LEU A 421 14.47 1.57 7.50
C LEU A 421 15.12 1.94 6.15
N VAL A 422 14.35 2.40 5.17
CA VAL A 422 14.92 2.89 3.89
C VAL A 422 15.91 4.02 4.13
N ALA A 423 15.45 5.11 4.74
CA ALA A 423 16.32 6.26 5.01
C ALA A 423 17.42 5.92 6.04
N GLY A 424 17.13 5.06 7.02
CA GLY A 424 18.11 4.64 8.04
C GLY A 424 19.24 3.78 7.47
N LEU A 425 18.95 2.85 6.55
CA LEU A 425 19.96 2.06 5.87
C LEU A 425 20.83 2.95 4.96
N LEU A 426 20.23 3.89 4.24
CA LEU A 426 20.99 4.87 3.45
C LEU A 426 21.95 5.66 4.34
N ALA A 427 21.49 6.14 5.49
CA ALA A 427 22.32 6.83 6.47
C ALA A 427 23.46 5.95 7.00
N PHE A 428 23.16 4.70 7.34
CA PHE A 428 24.13 3.73 7.87
C PHE A 428 25.30 3.49 6.91
N TYR A 429 25.03 3.40 5.60
CA TYR A 429 26.08 3.24 4.60
C TYR A 429 26.78 4.53 4.19
N GLY A 430 26.37 5.69 4.73
CA GLY A 430 26.95 6.99 4.41
C GLY A 430 26.47 7.56 3.07
N TYR A 431 25.21 7.31 2.69
CA TYR A 431 24.61 7.89 1.50
C TYR A 431 24.60 9.42 1.54
N ASP A 432 25.11 10.05 0.49
CA ASP A 432 25.09 11.50 0.32
C ASP A 432 24.59 11.88 -1.07
N ALA A 433 23.37 12.40 -1.16
CA ALA A 433 22.77 12.83 -2.42
C ALA A 433 23.52 13.97 -3.12
N ALA A 434 24.42 14.69 -2.45
CA ALA A 434 25.27 15.74 -3.04
C ALA A 434 26.37 15.17 -3.93
N LEU A 435 26.77 13.91 -3.71
CA LEU A 435 27.83 13.29 -4.48
C LEU A 435 27.33 12.85 -5.86
N PRO A 436 28.08 13.18 -6.94
CA PRO A 436 27.74 12.72 -8.29
C PRO A 436 27.85 11.20 -8.44
N GLN A 437 28.75 10.57 -7.66
CA GLN A 437 28.90 9.12 -7.59
C GLN A 437 29.01 8.68 -6.14
N GLN A 438 28.26 7.63 -5.80
CA GLN A 438 28.26 7.05 -4.46
C GLN A 438 29.46 6.11 -4.27
N SER A 439 29.89 5.92 -3.02
CA SER A 439 30.97 4.98 -2.71
C SER A 439 30.55 3.53 -3.01
N ALA A 440 31.54 2.64 -3.16
CA ALA A 440 31.29 1.20 -3.32
C ALA A 440 30.52 0.61 -2.11
N ALA A 441 30.74 1.14 -0.91
CA ALA A 441 30.02 0.74 0.30
C ALA A 441 28.53 1.11 0.22
N VAL A 442 28.20 2.31 -0.27
CA VAL A 442 26.81 2.77 -0.44
C VAL A 442 26.09 1.97 -1.51
N THR A 443 26.69 1.80 -2.69
CA THR A 443 26.08 1.05 -3.79
C THR A 443 25.91 -0.44 -3.44
N GLY A 444 26.89 -1.03 -2.75
CA GLY A 444 26.77 -2.37 -2.16
C GLY A 444 25.67 -2.45 -1.09
N GLY A 445 25.55 -1.43 -0.25
CA GLY A 445 24.48 -1.31 0.76
C GLY A 445 23.08 -1.23 0.14
N ILE A 446 22.90 -0.45 -0.92
CA ILE A 446 21.64 -0.36 -1.69
C ILE A 446 21.28 -1.72 -2.29
N ARG A 447 22.25 -2.45 -2.86
CA ARG A 447 22.04 -3.81 -3.37
C ARG A 447 21.59 -4.76 -2.26
N LEU A 448 22.25 -4.75 -1.09
CA LEU A 448 21.87 -5.56 0.06
C LEU A 448 20.49 -5.15 0.61
N ALA A 449 20.13 -3.87 0.53
CA ALA A 449 18.85 -3.39 0.99
C ALA A 449 17.67 -3.92 0.17
N VAL A 450 17.78 -3.91 -1.16
CA VAL A 450 16.76 -4.47 -2.05
C VAL A 450 16.69 -6.00 -1.98
N SER A 451 17.79 -6.66 -1.63
CA SER A 451 17.89 -8.12 -1.57
C SER A 451 17.73 -8.65 -0.14
N VAL A 452 18.83 -8.76 0.60
CA VAL A 452 18.92 -9.40 1.91
C VAL A 452 18.03 -8.72 2.94
N TYR A 453 18.09 -7.39 3.08
CA TYR A 453 17.30 -6.71 4.11
C TYR A 453 15.80 -6.75 3.82
N CYS A 454 15.38 -6.65 2.55
CA CYS A 454 13.99 -6.90 2.18
C CYS A 454 13.59 -8.38 2.39
N ALA A 455 14.49 -9.34 2.18
CA ALA A 455 14.18 -10.76 2.35
C ALA A 455 13.94 -11.16 3.81
N ILE A 456 14.63 -10.55 4.78
CA ILE A 456 14.53 -10.90 6.21
C ILE A 456 13.08 -10.90 6.72
N PRO A 457 12.27 -9.82 6.56
CA PRO A 457 10.88 -9.84 7.02
C PRO A 457 10.04 -10.96 6.41
N PHE A 458 10.24 -11.28 5.13
CA PHE A 458 9.49 -12.36 4.48
C PHE A 458 9.94 -13.74 4.98
N LEU A 459 11.24 -13.99 5.14
CA LEU A 459 11.75 -15.24 5.71
C LEU A 459 11.26 -15.46 7.14
N LEU A 460 11.28 -14.41 7.96
CA LEU A 460 10.68 -14.44 9.29
C LEU A 460 9.17 -14.69 9.22
N GLY A 461 8.47 -14.07 8.27
CA GLY A 461 7.06 -14.33 8.00
C GLY A 461 6.77 -15.80 7.67
N VAL A 462 7.57 -16.41 6.80
CA VAL A 462 7.49 -17.85 6.49
C VAL A 462 7.76 -18.70 7.73
N ALA A 463 8.77 -18.33 8.53
CA ALA A 463 9.08 -19.03 9.79
C ALA A 463 7.91 -18.97 10.79
N LEU A 464 7.24 -17.82 10.90
CA LEU A 464 6.08 -17.64 11.77
C LEU A 464 4.88 -18.49 11.34
N LEU A 465 4.74 -18.81 10.06
CA LEU A 465 3.64 -19.66 9.58
C LEU A 465 3.74 -21.11 10.08
N PHE A 466 4.92 -21.58 10.50
CA PHE A 466 5.03 -22.87 11.20
C PHE A 466 4.37 -22.85 12.58
N LEU A 467 4.21 -21.66 13.19
CA LEU A 467 3.48 -21.46 14.44
C LEU A 467 1.98 -21.18 14.21
N TYR A 468 1.55 -21.07 12.94
CA TYR A 468 0.15 -20.83 12.60
C TYR A 468 -0.66 -22.13 12.61
N GLU A 469 -1.56 -22.24 13.59
CA GLU A 469 -2.30 -23.47 13.90
C GLU A 469 -3.46 -23.75 12.92
N ILE A 470 -3.97 -22.75 12.19
CA ILE A 470 -5.14 -22.92 11.31
C ILE A 470 -4.67 -23.48 9.95
N ASP A 471 -4.73 -24.79 9.83
CA ASP A 471 -4.59 -25.48 8.56
C ASP A 471 -5.95 -25.74 7.90
N LYS A 472 -5.93 -26.33 6.70
CA LYS A 472 -7.15 -26.60 5.92
C LYS A 472 -8.14 -27.52 6.64
N ALA A 473 -7.65 -28.47 7.43
CA ALA A 473 -8.50 -29.41 8.14
C ALA A 473 -9.19 -28.72 9.32
N LEU A 474 -8.44 -27.91 10.08
CA LEU A 474 -8.99 -27.12 11.18
C LEU A 474 -9.95 -26.03 10.67
N GLU A 475 -9.61 -25.36 9.58
CA GLU A 475 -10.48 -24.38 8.90
C GLU A 475 -11.83 -25.00 8.56
N SER A 476 -11.84 -26.13 7.84
CA SER A 476 -13.08 -26.81 7.46
C SER A 476 -13.88 -27.28 8.67
N ARG A 477 -13.21 -27.72 9.74
CA ARG A 477 -13.88 -28.10 10.99
C ARG A 477 -14.57 -26.89 11.64
N ILE A 478 -13.89 -25.76 11.73
CA ILE A 478 -14.42 -24.53 12.32
C ILE A 478 -15.64 -24.05 11.55
N GLU A 479 -15.58 -24.05 10.21
CA GLU A 479 -16.71 -23.66 9.35
C GLU A 479 -17.94 -24.55 9.62
N HIS A 480 -17.79 -25.87 9.58
CA HIS A 480 -18.90 -26.80 9.83
C HIS A 480 -19.49 -26.64 11.24
N GLU A 481 -18.66 -26.51 12.28
CA GLU A 481 -19.13 -26.37 13.66
C GLU A 481 -19.82 -25.02 13.90
N LEU A 482 -19.34 -23.93 13.30
CA LEU A 482 -19.98 -22.62 13.40
C LEU A 482 -21.32 -22.58 12.66
N ASP A 483 -21.40 -23.17 11.47
CA ASP A 483 -22.65 -23.23 10.71
C ASP A 483 -23.69 -24.10 11.40
N ALA A 484 -23.29 -25.22 12.01
CA ALA A 484 -24.19 -26.01 12.86
C ALA A 484 -24.75 -25.19 14.05
N ARG A 485 -23.90 -24.41 14.74
CA ARG A 485 -24.33 -23.52 15.84
C ARG A 485 -25.31 -22.45 15.35
N ARG A 486 -25.08 -21.88 14.17
CA ARG A 486 -25.95 -20.86 13.55
C ARG A 486 -27.32 -21.44 13.19
N LEU A 487 -27.36 -22.64 12.62
CA LEU A 487 -28.59 -23.35 12.31
C LEU A 487 -29.39 -23.67 13.58
N GLN A 488 -28.72 -24.11 14.65
CA GLN A 488 -29.36 -24.35 15.95
C GLN A 488 -29.93 -23.07 16.56
N ALA A 489 -29.18 -21.96 16.54
CA ALA A 489 -29.67 -20.68 17.06
C ALA A 489 -30.88 -20.15 16.27
N ALA A 490 -30.86 -20.27 14.94
CA ALA A 490 -31.97 -19.89 14.08
C ALA A 490 -33.23 -20.76 14.32
N ALA A 491 -33.05 -22.06 14.57
CA ALA A 491 -34.15 -22.96 14.92
C ALA A 491 -34.76 -22.65 16.31
N LEU A 492 -33.98 -22.05 17.22
CA LEU A 492 -34.42 -21.65 18.56
C LEU A 492 -35.07 -20.25 18.61
N GLY A 493 -35.18 -19.54 17.48
CA GLY A 493 -35.93 -18.28 17.39
C GLY A 493 -35.31 -17.07 18.10
N ASN A 494 -33.99 -17.05 18.29
CA ASN A 494 -33.25 -15.89 18.83
C ASN A 494 -32.57 -15.05 17.74
#